data_AF-A0AAW6H2R2-F1
#
_entry.id   AF-A0AAW6H2R2-F1
#
_cell.length_a   1.000
_cell.length_b   1.000
_cell.length_c   1.000
_cell.angle_alpha   90.00
_cell.angle_beta   90.00
_cell.angle_gamma   90.00
#
_symmetry.space_group_name_H-M   'P 1'
#
loop_
_entity.id
_entity.type
_entity.pdbx_description
1 polymer ?
#
loop_
_entity_poly.entity_id
_entity_poly.type
_entity_poly.pdbx_seq_one_letter_code
_entity_poly.pdbx_strand_id
1 'polypeptide(L)' 'SPLIVHISIGNERITVRNNLQLRNYVASNGAGLKNLQRQYALYGTLVEILKDEKEFVVKLPFVGEDVNRLSTI' A
#
# COMPACT_ATOMS: atom_id res chain seq x y z
N SER A 1 6.33 17.99 14.76
CA SER A 1 5.08 17.22 14.93
C SER A 1 5.37 15.73 14.87
N PRO A 2 4.72 14.88 15.68
CA PRO A 2 4.94 13.43 15.61
C PRO A 2 4.38 12.84 14.31
N LEU A 3 4.89 11.69 13.90
CA LEU A 3 4.29 10.90 12.81
C LEU A 3 2.97 10.33 13.32
N ILE A 4 1.88 10.67 12.64
CA ILE A 4 0.53 10.20 12.93
C ILE A 4 0.18 9.23 11.82
N VAL A 5 -0.12 7.98 12.18
CA VAL A 5 -0.51 6.93 11.24
C VAL A 5 -1.97 6.59 11.48
N HIS A 6 -2.76 6.67 10.41
CA HIS A 6 -4.15 6.25 10.36
C HIS A 6 -4.25 4.99 9.51
N ILE A 7 -4.94 3.99 10.03
CA ILE A 7 -5.22 2.74 9.33
C ILE A 7 -6.73 2.60 9.24
N SER A 8 -7.23 2.38 8.04
CA SER A 8 -8.64 2.04 7.81
C SER A 8 -8.74 0.76 7.00
N ILE A 9 -9.75 -0.05 7.33
CA ILE A 9 -10.06 -1.30 6.65
C ILE A 9 -11.39 -1.07 5.94
N GLY A 10 -11.37 -1.12 4.61
CA GLY A 10 -12.58 -1.08 3.78
C GLY A 10 -12.96 -2.47 3.29
N ASN A 11 -13.95 -2.54 2.41
CA ASN A 11 -14.46 -3.81 1.87
C ASN A 11 -13.49 -4.51 0.91
N GLU A 12 -12.59 -3.75 0.26
CA GLU A 12 -11.70 -4.26 -0.79
C GLU A 12 -10.21 -4.08 -0.48
N ARG A 13 -9.88 -3.23 0.51
CA ARG A 13 -8.52 -2.76 0.73
C ARG A 13 -8.31 -2.22 2.13
N ILE A 14 -7.06 -2.26 2.58
CA ILE A 14 -6.54 -1.53 3.73
C ILE A 14 -5.96 -0.22 3.20
N THR A 15 -6.24 0.90 3.88
CA THR A 15 -5.58 2.18 3.60
C THR A 15 -4.72 2.58 4.80
N VAL A 16 -3.45 2.83 4.54
CA VAL A 16 -2.49 3.37 5.51
C VAL A 16 -2.16 4.80 5.10
N ARG A 17 -2.41 5.75 5.98
CA ARG A 17 -2.21 7.18 5.76
C ARG A 17 -1.37 7.77 6.87
N ASN A 18 -0.41 8.61 6.55
CA ASN A 18 0.31 9.39 7.53
C ASN A 18 0.48 10.85 7.11
N ASN A 19 0.65 11.75 8.07
CA ASN A 19 1.11 13.11 7.76
C ASN A 19 2.51 13.05 7.14
N LEU A 20 2.73 13.78 6.06
CA LEU A 20 4.00 13.78 5.34
C LEU A 20 5.10 14.36 6.23
N GLN A 21 6.12 13.56 6.49
CA GLN A 21 7.32 13.96 7.22
C GLN A 21 8.56 13.60 6.44
N LEU A 22 9.10 14.59 5.73
CA LEU A 22 10.33 14.42 4.96
C LEU A 22 11.53 14.38 5.92
N ARG A 23 12.46 13.45 5.67
CA ARG A 23 13.74 13.38 6.38
C ARG A 23 14.82 14.00 5.50
N ASN A 24 15.61 14.91 6.05
CA ASN A 24 16.64 15.65 5.29
C ASN A 24 17.97 14.90 5.15
N TYR A 25 18.18 13.80 5.88
CA TYR A 25 19.51 13.16 6.03
C TYR A 25 19.52 11.66 5.72
N VAL A 26 18.53 11.14 4.99
CA VAL A 26 18.49 9.74 4.59
C VAL A 26 18.15 9.68 3.10
N ALA A 27 19.07 9.15 2.29
CA ALA A 27 18.76 8.80 0.92
C ALA A 27 17.70 7.68 0.93
N SER A 28 16.49 7.98 0.49
CA SER A 28 15.44 6.97 0.33
C SER A 28 15.72 6.16 -0.93
N ASN A 29 16.08 4.88 -0.78
CA ASN A 29 16.17 3.94 -1.91
C ASN A 29 14.81 3.34 -2.32
N GLY A 30 13.75 3.69 -1.58
CA GLY A 30 12.38 3.22 -1.80
C GLY A 30 12.18 1.71 -1.58
N ALA A 31 13.11 1.02 -0.90
CA ALA A 31 13.11 -0.43 -0.80
C ALA A 31 11.81 -1.00 -0.22
N GLY A 32 11.22 -0.35 0.79
CA GLY A 32 9.95 -0.79 1.38
C GLY A 32 8.77 -0.78 0.40
N LEU A 33 8.61 0.31 -0.36
CA LEU A 33 7.55 0.43 -1.37
C LEU A 33 7.79 -0.52 -2.54
N LYS A 34 9.03 -0.66 -3.00
CA LYS A 34 9.40 -1.64 -4.04
C LYS A 34 9.09 -3.06 -3.60
N ASN A 35 9.36 -3.39 -2.35
CA ASN A 35 9.04 -4.70 -1.79
C ASN A 35 7.52 -4.94 -1.75
N LEU A 36 6.75 -3.97 -1.24
CA LEU A 36 5.28 -4.06 -1.21
C LEU A 36 4.71 -4.23 -2.62
N GLN A 37 5.13 -3.40 -3.58
CA GLN A 37 4.70 -3.51 -4.97
C GLN A 37 5.04 -4.87 -5.58
N ARG A 38 6.26 -5.38 -5.35
CA ARG A 38 6.67 -6.72 -5.83
C ARG A 38 5.82 -7.83 -5.22
N GLN A 39 5.57 -7.79 -3.92
CA GLN A 39 4.77 -8.81 -3.24
C GLN A 39 3.34 -8.85 -3.75
N TYR A 40 2.72 -7.69 -3.94
CA TYR A 40 1.36 -7.58 -4.47
C TYR A 40 1.27 -8.02 -5.94
N ALA A 41 2.30 -7.72 -6.74
CA ALA A 41 2.37 -8.17 -8.13
C ALA A 41 2.36 -9.71 -8.27
N LEU A 42 2.86 -10.46 -7.28
CA LEU A 42 2.79 -11.93 -7.27
C LEU A 42 1.34 -12.46 -7.21
N TYR A 43 0.41 -11.64 -6.74
CA TYR A 43 -1.02 -11.95 -6.69
C TYR A 43 -1.81 -11.24 -7.79
N GLY A 44 -1.14 -10.71 -8.83
CA GLY A 44 -1.79 -10.01 -9.94
C GLY A 44 -2.46 -8.69 -9.53
N THR A 45 -2.06 -8.11 -8.41
CA THR A 45 -2.65 -6.87 -7.88
C THR A 45 -1.61 -5.76 -7.69
N LEU A 46 -2.08 -4.52 -7.63
CA LEU A 46 -1.22 -3.33 -7.55
C LEU A 46 -1.50 -2.56 -6.26
N VAL A 47 -0.42 -2.04 -5.67
CA VAL A 47 -0.49 -1.10 -4.55
C VAL A 47 -0.65 0.31 -5.09
N GLU A 48 -1.67 1.03 -4.64
CA GLU A 48 -1.85 2.45 -4.98
C GLU A 48 -1.10 3.31 -3.96
N ILE A 49 -0.31 4.27 -4.45
CA ILE A 49 0.45 5.20 -3.62
C ILE A 49 0.03 6.61 -4.00
N LEU A 50 -0.49 7.35 -3.03
CA LEU A 50 -0.83 8.76 -3.18
C LEU A 50 0.04 9.58 -2.24
N LYS A 51 0.52 10.72 -2.72
CA LYS A 51 1.30 11.66 -1.93
C LYS A 51 0.92 13.06 -2.33
N ASP A 52 0.61 13.88 -1.33
CA ASP A 52 0.46 15.31 -1.49
C ASP A 52 1.38 16.04 -0.49
N GLU A 53 1.19 17.36 -0.34
CA GLU A 53 2.01 18.18 0.55
C GLU A 53 1.81 17.88 2.04
N LYS A 54 0.67 17.30 2.40
CA LYS A 54 0.26 17.06 3.78
C LYS A 54 0.40 15.59 4.17
N GLU A 55 0.27 14.68 3.21
CA GLU A 55 0.01 13.27 3.50
C GLU A 55 0.68 12.30 2.54
N PHE A 56 0.94 11.12 3.07
CA PHE A 56 1.39 9.96 2.33
C PHE A 56 0.40 8.82 2.58
N VAL A 57 -0.13 8.24 1.51
CA VAL A 57 -1.18 7.23 1.55
C VAL A 57 -0.77 6.02 0.72
N VAL A 58 -0.91 4.84 1.30
CA VAL A 58 -0.74 3.56 0.63
C VAL A 58 -2.04 2.78 0.75
N LYS A 59 -2.60 2.34 -0.38
CA LYS A 59 -3.79 1.49 -0.40
C LYS A 59 -3.39 0.09 -0.86
N LEU A 60 -3.68 -0.87 0.00
CA LEU A 60 -3.31 -2.27 -0.08
C LEU A 60 -4.58 -3.09 -0.35
N PRO A 61 -4.83 -3.53 -1.59
CA PRO A 61 -5.98 -4.39 -1.87
C PRO A 61 -5.90 -5.69 -1.08
N PHE A 62 -7.04 -6.33 -0.82
CA PHE A 62 -7.01 -7.67 -0.25
C PHE A 62 -6.48 -8.68 -1.27
N VAL A 63 -5.65 -9.60 -0.79
CA VAL A 63 -5.19 -10.76 -1.56
C VAL A 63 -5.94 -11.98 -1.04
N GLY A 64 -6.66 -12.67 -1.93
CA GLY A 64 -7.50 -13.84 -1.61
C GLY A 64 -7.50 -14.85 -2.76
N GLU A 65 -7.69 -16.13 -2.43
CA GLU A 65 -7.59 -17.26 -3.38
C GLU A 65 -8.64 -17.21 -4.51
N ASP A 66 -8.16 -17.42 -5.73
CA ASP A 66 -8.87 -17.89 -6.93
C ASP A 66 -10.22 -17.25 -7.31
N VAL A 67 -10.15 -16.19 -8.13
CA VAL A 67 -11.21 -15.84 -9.11
C VAL A 67 -11.31 -16.91 -10.23
N ASN A 68 -10.42 -17.91 -10.26
CA ASN A 68 -10.36 -18.96 -11.29
C ASN A 68 -10.85 -20.37 -10.85
N ARG A 69 -11.52 -20.52 -9.70
CA ARG A 69 -12.11 -21.81 -9.29
C ARG A 69 -13.57 -22.03 -9.76
N LEU A 70 -14.09 -21.21 -10.66
CA LEU A 70 -15.48 -21.32 -11.16
C LEU A 70 -15.64 -21.97 -12.54
N SER A 71 -14.63 -22.65 -13.09
CA SER A 71 -14.74 -23.37 -14.38
C SER A 71 -14.66 -24.89 -14.26
N THR A 72 -15.11 -25.46 -13.14
CA THR A 72 -15.36 -26.91 -13.06
C THR A 72 -16.67 -27.20 -12.34
N ILE A 73 -17.78 -27.07 -13.08
CA ILE A 73 -18.99 -27.89 -12.94
C ILE A 73 -19.45 -28.22 -14.36
#